data_AF-M3X907-F1
#
_entry.id   AF-M3X907-F1
#
_cell.length_a   1.000
_cell.length_b   1.000
_cell.length_c   1.000
_cell.angle_alpha   90.00
_cell.angle_beta   90.00
_cell.angle_gamma   90.00
#
_symmetry.space_group_name_H-M   'P 1'
#
loop_
_entity.id
_entity.type
_entity.pdbx_description
1 polymer ?
#
loop_
_entity_poly.entity_id
_entity_poly.type
_entity_poly.pdbx_seq_one_letter_code
_entity_poly.pdbx_strand_id
1 'polypeptide(L)'
;MNSEENTEEYPFADIFNEDEAEYNFLLSKPVCFVIFGKPGVGKTTLARQITQAWKCIRVEALPILEEQIASETESGVMLQSMLLGGQSIPDELVMKLMLEKLNSLEVSHFGYIVTELPSLSQDAVTTLQQIELIKNLNLKPDIIINIKCPDYDLCQRISGQRQHSSTGYIYRRDQWDPEVIENRRKKRKEAQKEGKGEEEGEEEEEQEEEEAFIAEMQMVAEILQHVVQRPEDYLENIENVVKLYKELILHSLEEVMAEHNSQYLIELDGNKPPEELFMTVMDRLKYLNLKRAAVLTKLQSAEEEINDIMDNDELFRTLASYKLIAPRYRWQRSRWGRTCPVTLKEGNIYPGLPDFSVSFLGKMYCLSSEEALKKFSLNPRPYLLPPMPAPPFKVFIFGPQSSGKTTLSNLLAENYKGK
;
A
#
# COMPACT_ATOMS: atom_id res chain seq x y z
N MET A 1 -5.94 -66.21 11.94
CA MET A 1 -6.71 -65.25 12.75
C MET A 1 -5.71 -64.39 13.48
N ASN A 2 -5.43 -63.21 12.93
CA ASN A 2 -4.85 -62.06 13.62
C ASN A 2 -5.16 -60.89 12.70
N SER A 3 -6.32 -60.28 12.92
CA SER A 3 -6.69 -59.01 12.31
C SER A 3 -5.92 -57.93 13.06
N GLU A 4 -4.93 -57.35 12.40
CA GLU A 4 -4.38 -56.05 12.79
C GLU A 4 -5.52 -55.03 12.64
N GLU A 5 -6.02 -54.55 13.78
CA GLU A 5 -6.89 -53.39 13.83
C GLU A 5 -6.05 -52.17 13.40
N ASN A 6 -6.23 -51.73 12.16
CA ASN A 6 -5.86 -50.38 11.76
C ASN A 6 -6.71 -49.40 12.57
N THR A 7 -6.16 -48.88 13.67
CA THR A 7 -6.65 -47.65 14.28
C THR A 7 -6.42 -46.51 13.30
N GLU A 8 -7.45 -46.16 12.54
CA GLU A 8 -7.51 -44.89 11.80
C GLU A 8 -7.40 -43.75 12.82
N GLU A 9 -6.27 -43.05 12.84
CA GLU A 9 -6.11 -41.78 13.55
C GLU A 9 -7.06 -40.74 12.91
N TYR A 10 -8.19 -40.53 13.58
CA TYR A 10 -9.15 -39.42 13.43
C TYR A 10 -9.79 -39.22 12.03
N PRO A 11 -10.96 -39.83 11.74
CA PRO A 11 -11.63 -39.72 10.44
C PRO A 11 -12.39 -38.38 10.22
N PHE A 12 -12.21 -37.38 11.09
CA PHE A 12 -12.99 -36.12 11.07
C PHE A 12 -12.16 -34.88 11.48
N ALA A 13 -10.85 -34.86 11.21
CA ALA A 13 -10.15 -33.58 11.20
C ALA A 13 -10.55 -32.84 9.93
N ASP A 14 -11.26 -31.72 10.05
CA ASP A 14 -11.46 -30.81 8.93
C ASP A 14 -10.07 -30.42 8.39
N ILE A 15 -9.78 -30.84 7.18
CA ILE A 15 -8.50 -30.60 6.48
C ILE A 15 -8.32 -29.09 6.21
N PHE A 16 -9.39 -28.31 6.39
CA PHE A 16 -9.45 -26.86 6.23
C PHE A 16 -9.90 -26.20 7.53
N ASN A 17 -9.11 -26.33 8.60
CA ASN A 17 -9.33 -25.55 9.81
C ASN A 17 -9.19 -24.05 9.50
N GLU A 18 -10.32 -23.33 9.42
CA GLU A 18 -10.36 -21.89 9.12
C GLU A 18 -9.48 -21.08 10.07
N ASP A 19 -9.42 -21.47 11.35
CA ASP A 19 -8.57 -20.82 12.36
C ASP A 19 -7.08 -21.03 12.07
N GLU A 20 -6.70 -22.19 11.53
CA GLU A 20 -5.32 -22.47 11.13
C GLU A 20 -4.95 -21.71 9.84
N ALA A 21 -5.88 -21.60 8.89
CA ALA A 21 -5.71 -20.79 7.69
C ALA A 21 -5.57 -19.30 8.02
N GLU A 22 -6.38 -18.78 8.95
CA GLU A 22 -6.27 -17.42 9.48
C GLU A 22 -4.91 -17.21 10.15
N TYR A 23 -4.51 -18.15 11.02
CA TYR A 23 -3.24 -18.09 11.72
C TYR A 23 -2.05 -18.08 10.75
N ASN A 24 -2.06 -18.97 9.75
CA ASN A 24 -1.06 -19.03 8.69
C ASN A 24 -1.03 -17.76 7.84
N PHE A 25 -2.18 -17.12 7.61
CA PHE A 25 -2.23 -15.83 6.94
C PHE A 25 -1.62 -14.72 7.79
N LEU A 26 -1.97 -14.63 9.08
CA LEU A 26 -1.46 -13.61 10.00
C LEU A 26 0.06 -13.70 10.19
N LEU A 27 0.62 -14.91 10.17
CA LEU A 27 2.07 -15.15 10.21
C LEU A 27 2.76 -14.89 8.87
N SER A 28 2.02 -14.89 7.76
CA SER A 28 2.63 -14.71 6.44
C SER A 28 3.16 -13.30 6.24
N LYS A 29 4.30 -13.19 5.59
CA LYS A 29 4.90 -11.91 5.21
C LYS A 29 4.05 -11.23 4.13
N PRO A 30 3.77 -9.91 4.23
CA PRO A 30 3.12 -9.18 3.14
C PRO A 30 4.07 -8.96 1.95
N VAL A 31 3.51 -8.79 0.76
CA VAL A 31 4.29 -8.60 -0.47
C VAL A 31 4.93 -7.22 -0.50
N CYS A 32 6.24 -7.19 -0.73
CA CYS A 32 7.03 -5.97 -0.80
C CYS A 32 7.62 -5.76 -2.20
N PHE A 33 7.51 -4.54 -2.72
CA PHE A 33 7.90 -4.17 -4.08
C PHE A 33 9.01 -3.12 -4.05
N VAL A 34 9.94 -3.22 -4.99
CA VAL A 34 10.88 -2.13 -5.32
C VAL A 34 10.85 -1.89 -6.82
N ILE A 35 10.73 -0.63 -7.22
CA ILE A 35 10.78 -0.22 -8.63
C ILE A 35 12.09 0.49 -8.92
N PHE A 36 12.88 -0.09 -9.81
CA PHE A 36 14.08 0.50 -10.38
C PHE A 36 13.83 1.07 -11.78
N GLY A 37 14.68 2.02 -12.14
CA GLY A 37 14.65 2.68 -13.44
C GLY A 37 15.21 4.09 -13.34
N LYS A 38 15.60 4.65 -14.50
CA LYS A 38 16.16 6.00 -14.59
C LYS A 38 15.17 7.06 -14.05
N PRO A 39 15.66 8.20 -13.54
CA PRO A 39 14.78 9.33 -13.17
C PRO A 39 13.88 9.74 -14.34
N GLY A 40 12.62 10.07 -14.06
CA GLY A 40 11.64 10.50 -15.08
C GLY A 40 11.00 9.38 -15.93
N VAL A 41 11.35 8.11 -15.76
CA VAL A 41 10.78 7.00 -16.55
C VAL A 41 9.31 6.65 -16.20
N GLY A 42 8.76 7.22 -15.12
CA GLY A 42 7.37 6.98 -14.69
C GLY A 42 7.19 5.99 -13.52
N LYS A 43 8.26 5.72 -12.75
CA LYS A 43 8.22 4.83 -11.57
C LYS A 43 7.09 5.16 -10.60
N THR A 44 6.97 6.44 -10.22
CA THR A 44 5.98 6.94 -9.26
C THR A 44 4.55 6.72 -9.73
N THR A 45 4.30 6.91 -11.03
CA THR A 45 2.98 6.66 -11.64
C THR A 45 2.60 5.19 -11.55
N LEU A 46 3.53 4.31 -11.93
CA LEU A 46 3.32 2.85 -11.85
C LEU A 46 3.14 2.41 -10.39
N ALA A 47 3.96 2.92 -9.47
CA ALA A 47 3.86 2.60 -8.05
C ALA A 47 2.48 2.99 -7.48
N ARG A 48 1.98 4.19 -7.82
CA ARG A 48 0.64 4.64 -7.40
C ARG A 48 -0.46 3.68 -7.86
N GLN A 49 -0.42 3.23 -9.10
CA GLN A 49 -1.40 2.28 -9.63
C GLN A 49 -1.28 0.92 -8.91
N ILE A 50 -0.07 0.44 -8.65
CA ILE A 50 0.16 -0.82 -7.91
C ILE A 50 -0.34 -0.70 -6.46
N THR A 51 -0.03 0.38 -5.75
CA THR A 51 -0.52 0.68 -4.39
C THR A 51 -2.05 0.61 -4.34
N GLN A 52 -2.75 1.20 -5.32
CA GLN A 52 -4.21 1.17 -5.36
C GLN A 52 -4.78 -0.25 -5.53
N ALA A 53 -4.13 -1.08 -6.35
CA ALA A 53 -4.58 -2.44 -6.66
C ALA A 53 -4.20 -3.47 -5.58
N TRP A 54 -3.02 -3.33 -4.97
CA TRP A 54 -2.47 -4.26 -3.97
C TRP A 54 -2.66 -3.81 -2.52
N LYS A 55 -3.10 -2.56 -2.33
CA LYS A 55 -3.31 -1.95 -1.01
C LYS A 55 -2.07 -1.98 -0.11
N CYS A 56 -0.89 -1.96 -0.73
CA CYS A 56 0.40 -1.82 -0.04
C CYS A 56 0.72 -0.36 0.23
N ILE A 57 1.69 -0.10 1.12
CA ILE A 57 2.06 1.27 1.51
C ILE A 57 3.11 1.82 0.57
N ARG A 58 2.86 3.01 0.03
CA ARG A 58 3.84 3.71 -0.80
C ARG A 58 4.81 4.47 0.08
N VAL A 59 6.08 4.06 0.07
CA VAL A 59 7.15 4.68 0.84
C VAL A 59 7.95 5.58 -0.08
N GLU A 60 7.58 6.86 -0.07
CA GLU A 60 8.19 7.96 -0.82
C GLU A 60 8.38 9.14 0.14
N ALA A 61 9.42 9.96 -0.07
CA ALA A 61 9.77 11.07 0.80
C ALA A 61 8.62 12.08 0.94
N LEU A 62 8.06 12.56 -0.16
CA LEU A 62 7.07 13.64 -0.15
C LEU A 62 5.80 13.29 0.65
N PRO A 63 5.11 12.15 0.41
CA PRO A 63 3.96 11.76 1.23
C PRO A 63 4.27 11.59 2.72
N ILE A 64 5.47 11.08 3.05
CA ILE A 64 5.89 10.91 4.45
C ILE A 64 6.09 12.27 5.12
N LEU A 65 6.73 13.21 4.43
CA LEU A 65 6.95 14.57 4.94
C LEU A 65 5.61 15.30 5.14
N GLU A 66 4.69 15.20 4.18
CA GLU A 66 3.34 15.75 4.30
C GLU A 66 2.57 15.14 5.48
N GLU A 67 2.65 13.82 5.68
CA GLU A 67 2.03 13.11 6.81
C GLU A 67 2.61 13.60 8.16
N GLN A 68 3.93 13.79 8.26
CA GLN A 68 4.58 14.28 9.48
C GLN A 68 4.17 15.72 9.81
N ILE A 69 4.12 16.60 8.80
CA ILE A 69 3.70 18.00 8.97
C ILE A 69 2.21 18.05 9.39
N ALA A 70 1.34 17.29 8.73
CA ALA A 70 -0.09 17.26 9.03
C ALA A 70 -0.40 16.66 10.41
N SER A 71 0.42 15.73 10.88
CA SER A 71 0.27 15.10 12.20
C SER A 71 0.88 15.92 13.33
N GLU A 72 1.47 17.08 13.04
CA GLU A 72 2.13 17.98 14.00
C GLU A 72 3.14 17.26 14.92
N THR A 73 3.86 16.26 14.38
CA THR A 73 4.90 15.57 15.14
C THR A 73 6.07 16.51 15.43
N GLU A 74 6.93 16.17 16.39
CA GLU A 74 8.14 16.97 16.67
C GLU A 74 9.00 17.18 15.40
N SER A 75 9.15 16.12 14.60
CA SER A 75 9.80 16.20 13.29
C SER A 75 8.98 17.02 12.28
N GLY A 76 7.65 16.91 12.26
CA GLY A 76 6.76 17.70 11.42
C GLY A 76 6.87 19.20 11.66
N VAL A 77 6.90 19.62 12.92
CA VAL A 77 7.07 21.04 13.31
C VAL A 77 8.46 21.56 12.89
N MET A 78 9.51 20.76 13.10
CA MET A 78 10.86 21.09 12.64
C MET A 78 10.90 21.25 11.11
N LEU A 79 10.34 20.29 10.36
CA LEU A 79 10.25 20.32 8.91
C LEU A 79 9.50 21.56 8.42
N GLN A 80 8.35 21.86 9.03
CA GLN A 80 7.56 23.04 8.67
C GLN A 80 8.36 24.33 8.90
N SER A 81 9.09 24.44 10.02
CA SER A 81 9.94 25.60 10.30
C SER A 81 11.08 25.78 9.30
N MET A 82 11.72 24.69 8.86
CA MET A 82 12.78 24.71 7.84
C MET A 82 12.23 25.19 6.50
N LEU A 83 11.09 24.63 6.07
CA LEU A 83 10.44 24.98 4.81
C LEU A 83 9.97 26.44 4.80
N LEU A 84 9.34 26.91 5.89
CA LEU A 84 8.95 28.32 6.04
C LEU A 84 10.16 29.27 6.08
N GLY A 85 11.30 28.78 6.57
CA GLY A 85 12.58 29.49 6.54
C GLY A 85 13.29 29.47 5.17
N GLY A 86 12.73 28.79 4.16
CA GLY A 86 13.34 28.64 2.83
C GLY A 86 14.55 27.70 2.81
N GLN A 87 14.70 26.85 3.82
CA GLN A 87 15.77 25.86 3.91
C GLN A 87 15.39 24.57 3.19
N SER A 88 16.36 23.87 2.62
CA SER A 88 16.18 22.52 2.10
C SER A 88 16.15 21.50 3.25
N ILE A 89 15.40 20.41 3.06
CA ILE A 89 15.36 19.31 4.00
C ILE A 89 16.63 18.46 3.80
N PRO A 90 17.41 18.16 4.84
CA PRO A 90 18.59 17.31 4.71
C PRO A 90 18.24 15.88 4.28
N ASP A 91 19.02 15.32 3.37
CA ASP A 91 18.84 13.94 2.87
C ASP A 91 18.92 12.89 3.98
N GLU A 92 19.75 13.11 5.00
CA GLU A 92 19.86 12.24 6.17
C GLU A 92 18.51 12.12 6.91
N LEU A 93 17.78 13.23 7.03
CA LEU A 93 16.48 13.27 7.69
C LEU A 93 15.43 12.55 6.85
N VAL A 94 15.43 12.75 5.53
CA VAL A 94 14.54 12.06 4.58
C VAL A 94 14.75 10.54 4.65
N MET A 95 16.01 10.10 4.58
CA MET A 95 16.38 8.68 4.69
C MET A 95 15.93 8.08 6.02
N LYS A 96 16.13 8.79 7.12
CA LYS A 96 15.67 8.36 8.46
C LYS A 96 14.16 8.15 8.48
N LEU A 97 13.38 9.13 8.03
CA LEU A 97 11.92 9.05 8.02
C LEU A 97 11.40 7.93 7.10
N MET A 98 12.05 7.71 5.95
CA MET A 98 11.73 6.58 5.07
C MET A 98 11.98 5.22 5.75
N LEU A 99 13.12 5.07 6.45
CA LEU A 99 13.43 3.85 7.19
C LEU A 99 12.47 3.63 8.38
N GLU A 100 12.06 4.68 9.06
CA GLU A 100 11.02 4.60 10.11
C GLU A 100 9.67 4.16 9.52
N LYS A 101 9.26 4.70 8.37
CA LYS A 101 8.04 4.26 7.68
C LYS A 101 8.13 2.80 7.22
N LEU A 102 9.27 2.35 6.69
CA LEU A 102 9.50 0.94 6.31
C LEU A 102 9.39 -0.02 7.50
N ASN A 103 9.76 0.43 8.70
CA ASN A 103 9.65 -0.35 9.94
C ASN A 103 8.32 -0.14 10.68
N SER A 104 7.38 0.61 10.11
CA SER A 104 6.09 0.88 10.73
C SER A 104 5.20 -0.37 10.80
N LEU A 105 4.28 -0.36 11.77
CA LEU A 105 3.28 -1.42 11.93
C LEU A 105 2.39 -1.56 10.68
N GLU A 106 2.11 -0.45 10.00
CA GLU A 106 1.31 -0.42 8.77
C GLU A 106 1.99 -1.24 7.65
N VAL A 107 3.27 -0.97 7.41
CA VAL A 107 4.07 -1.72 6.42
C VAL A 107 4.20 -3.19 6.80
N SER A 108 4.26 -3.53 8.09
CA SER A 108 4.32 -4.92 8.54
C SER A 108 3.08 -5.75 8.19
N HIS A 109 1.94 -5.11 7.97
CA HIS A 109 0.70 -5.79 7.58
C HIS A 109 0.39 -5.66 6.10
N PHE A 110 0.57 -4.47 5.51
CA PHE A 110 0.21 -4.17 4.13
C PHE A 110 1.35 -4.38 3.13
N GLY A 111 2.60 -4.51 3.60
CA GLY A 111 3.78 -4.47 2.76
C GLY A 111 4.04 -3.06 2.25
N TYR A 112 5.04 -2.93 1.39
CA TYR A 112 5.42 -1.63 0.84
C TYR A 112 5.70 -1.66 -0.66
N ILE A 113 5.75 -0.47 -1.25
CA ILE A 113 6.36 -0.20 -2.53
C ILE A 113 7.29 1.01 -2.42
N VAL A 114 8.53 0.84 -2.87
CA VAL A 114 9.59 1.87 -2.84
C VAL A 114 10.05 2.18 -4.25
N THR A 115 10.21 3.46 -4.57
CA THR A 115 10.71 3.94 -5.89
C THR A 115 11.95 4.83 -5.82
N GLU A 116 12.30 5.32 -4.63
CA GLU A 116 13.33 6.36 -4.43
C GLU A 116 14.63 5.83 -3.82
N LEU A 117 14.70 4.53 -3.50
CA LEU A 117 15.92 3.88 -3.04
C LEU A 117 16.50 2.98 -4.15
N PRO A 118 17.80 3.13 -4.49
CA PRO A 118 18.73 4.15 -4.00
C PRO A 118 18.46 5.54 -4.62
N SER A 119 18.70 6.61 -3.86
CA SER A 119 18.65 7.99 -4.31
C SER A 119 19.92 8.35 -5.11
N LEU A 120 19.81 9.39 -5.95
CA LEU A 120 20.95 9.92 -6.71
C LEU A 120 21.91 10.72 -5.82
N SER A 121 21.41 11.29 -4.73
CA SER A 121 22.23 12.04 -3.81
C SER A 121 23.17 11.13 -3.02
N GLN A 122 24.40 11.60 -2.83
CA GLN A 122 25.41 10.91 -2.04
C GLN A 122 25.82 11.72 -0.79
N ASP A 123 25.12 12.81 -0.51
CA ASP A 123 25.46 13.75 0.56
C ASP A 123 25.33 13.12 1.95
N ALA A 124 24.34 12.24 2.12
CA ALA A 124 24.06 11.54 3.37
C ALA A 124 24.66 10.13 3.43
N VAL A 125 24.38 9.33 2.39
CA VAL A 125 24.62 7.89 2.38
C VAL A 125 25.07 7.47 0.98
N THR A 126 26.18 6.74 0.90
CA THR A 126 26.69 6.28 -0.40
C THR A 126 25.74 5.27 -1.03
N THR A 127 25.73 5.17 -2.36
CA THR A 127 24.87 4.21 -3.06
C THR A 127 25.06 2.77 -2.56
N LEU A 128 26.30 2.36 -2.26
CA LEU A 128 26.59 1.03 -1.71
C LEU A 128 25.89 0.80 -0.36
N GLN A 129 25.97 1.78 0.54
CA GLN A 129 25.27 1.71 1.84
C GLN A 129 23.75 1.66 1.66
N GLN A 130 23.19 2.42 0.70
CA GLN A 130 21.76 2.34 0.41
C GLN A 130 21.34 0.96 -0.12
N ILE A 131 22.16 0.33 -0.96
CA ILE A 131 21.93 -1.04 -1.43
C ILE A 131 22.01 -2.04 -0.27
N GLU A 132 23.00 -1.91 0.62
CA GLU A 132 23.09 -2.74 1.82
C GLU A 132 21.86 -2.58 2.72
N LEU A 133 21.34 -1.36 2.86
CA LEU A 133 20.09 -1.11 3.59
C LEU A 133 18.93 -1.89 2.96
N ILE A 134 18.75 -1.82 1.63
CA ILE A 134 17.70 -2.56 0.91
C ILE A 134 17.84 -4.08 1.14
N LYS A 135 19.07 -4.61 1.07
CA LYS A 135 19.36 -6.04 1.29
C LYS A 135 19.06 -6.49 2.73
N ASN A 136 19.23 -5.60 3.70
CA ASN A 136 19.09 -5.86 5.13
C ASN A 136 17.77 -5.39 5.74
N LEU A 137 16.78 -4.98 4.94
CA LEU A 137 15.46 -4.65 5.44
C LEU A 137 14.82 -5.87 6.15
N ASN A 138 14.15 -5.60 7.28
CA ASN A 138 13.37 -6.59 8.02
C ASN A 138 12.38 -7.31 7.10
N LEU A 139 11.75 -6.55 6.21
CA LEU A 139 10.93 -7.04 5.11
C LEU A 139 11.69 -6.84 3.81
N LYS A 140 12.44 -7.86 3.39
CA LYS A 140 13.15 -7.83 2.11
C LYS A 140 12.17 -7.63 0.94
N PRO A 141 12.54 -6.95 -0.14
CA PRO A 141 11.73 -6.91 -1.35
C PRO A 141 11.44 -8.33 -1.86
N ASP A 142 10.19 -8.62 -2.18
CA ASP A 142 9.82 -9.88 -2.84
C ASP A 142 9.88 -9.72 -4.35
N ILE A 143 9.56 -8.52 -4.86
CA ILE A 143 9.39 -8.26 -6.29
C ILE A 143 10.20 -7.03 -6.67
N ILE A 144 11.05 -7.21 -7.66
CA ILE A 144 11.82 -6.13 -8.28
C ILE A 144 11.22 -5.84 -9.65
N ILE A 145 10.83 -4.59 -9.87
CA ILE A 145 10.31 -4.11 -11.16
C ILE A 145 11.35 -3.18 -11.76
N ASN A 146 11.91 -3.53 -12.91
CA ASN A 146 12.90 -2.71 -13.60
C ASN A 146 12.31 -2.10 -14.87
N ILE A 147 12.18 -0.77 -14.93
CA ILE A 147 11.70 -0.06 -16.11
C ILE A 147 12.89 0.37 -16.97
N LYS A 148 13.07 -0.30 -18.10
CA LYS A 148 14.13 -0.03 -19.07
C LYS A 148 13.64 0.96 -20.11
N CYS A 149 14.37 2.06 -20.30
CA CYS A 149 14.08 3.06 -21.32
C CYS A 149 15.40 3.52 -21.94
N PRO A 150 15.53 3.57 -23.28
CA PRO A 150 16.68 4.18 -23.94
C PRO A 150 16.86 5.65 -23.52
N ASP A 151 18.10 6.13 -23.46
CA ASP A 151 18.36 7.50 -22.99
C ASP A 151 17.74 8.55 -23.90
N TYR A 152 17.83 8.34 -25.22
CA TYR A 152 17.27 9.25 -26.21
C TYR A 152 15.76 9.43 -26.00
N ASP A 153 15.01 8.33 -25.91
CA ASP A 153 13.57 8.35 -25.72
C ASP A 153 13.19 8.99 -24.38
N LEU A 154 13.96 8.71 -23.33
CA LEU A 154 13.76 9.29 -22.00
C LEU A 154 14.01 10.81 -22.00
N CYS A 155 15.11 11.27 -22.61
CA CYS A 155 15.45 12.69 -22.72
C CYS A 155 14.39 13.45 -23.51
N GLN A 156 13.92 12.90 -24.63
CA GLN A 156 12.83 13.50 -25.42
C GLN A 156 11.52 13.55 -24.62
N ARG A 157 11.22 12.50 -23.86
CA ARG A 157 10.00 12.44 -23.03
C ARG A 157 10.01 13.47 -21.92
N ILE A 158 11.11 13.62 -21.20
CA ILE A 158 11.19 14.56 -20.06
C ILE A 158 11.26 16.00 -20.57
N SER A 159 12.07 16.28 -21.61
CA SER A 159 12.18 17.64 -22.17
C SER A 159 10.88 18.15 -22.81
N GLY A 160 10.03 17.24 -23.28
CA GLY A 160 8.70 17.53 -23.78
C GLY A 160 7.63 17.72 -22.70
N GLN A 161 7.92 17.50 -21.42
CA GLN A 161 6.94 17.70 -20.34
C GLN A 161 6.81 19.17 -19.95
N ARG A 162 5.64 19.53 -19.45
CA ARG A 162 5.40 20.85 -18.85
C ARG A 162 4.63 20.70 -17.55
N GLN A 163 4.89 21.58 -16.60
CA GLN A 163 4.22 21.58 -15.31
C GLN A 163 3.24 22.76 -15.22
N HIS A 164 2.04 22.51 -14.72
CA HIS A 164 1.11 23.56 -14.38
C HIS A 164 1.63 24.37 -13.18
N SER A 165 1.72 25.69 -13.33
CA SER A 165 2.31 26.59 -12.35
C SER A 165 1.65 26.57 -10.96
N SER A 166 0.32 26.47 -10.88
CA SER A 166 -0.40 26.44 -9.58
C SER A 166 -0.64 25.04 -9.01
N THR A 167 -1.05 24.07 -9.82
CA THR A 167 -1.41 22.71 -9.35
C THR A 167 -0.23 21.76 -9.30
N GLY A 168 0.87 22.08 -9.99
CA GLY A 168 2.02 21.20 -10.12
C GLY A 168 1.80 19.98 -11.02
N TYR A 169 0.65 19.86 -11.70
CA TYR A 169 0.35 18.74 -12.60
C TYR A 169 1.29 18.73 -13.80
N ILE A 170 1.80 17.55 -14.17
CA ILE A 170 2.75 17.39 -15.29
C ILE A 170 2.00 16.89 -16.52
N TYR A 171 1.98 17.73 -17.57
CA TYR A 171 1.50 17.40 -18.90
C TYR A 171 2.61 16.83 -19.76
N ARG A 172 2.32 15.74 -20.47
CA ARG A 172 3.21 15.20 -21.50
C ARG A 172 3.07 16.00 -22.79
N ARG A 173 4.11 15.94 -23.64
CA ARG A 173 4.14 16.65 -24.93
C ARG A 173 2.88 16.45 -25.76
N ASP A 174 2.36 15.22 -25.78
CA ASP A 174 1.17 14.85 -26.54
C ASP A 174 -0.16 15.37 -25.97
N GLN A 175 -0.14 16.05 -24.83
CA GLN A 175 -1.32 16.62 -24.16
C GLN A 175 -1.36 18.15 -24.24
N TRP A 176 -0.25 18.81 -24.59
CA TRP A 176 -0.17 20.27 -24.62
C TRP A 176 0.40 20.84 -25.93
N ASP A 177 1.16 20.06 -26.71
CA ASP A 177 1.78 20.51 -27.96
C ASP A 177 0.77 20.38 -29.12
N PRO A 178 0.24 21.50 -29.67
CA PRO A 178 -0.78 21.46 -30.72
C PRO A 178 -0.33 20.71 -31.98
N GLU A 179 0.95 20.83 -32.35
CA GLU A 179 1.49 20.17 -33.55
C GLU A 179 1.46 18.64 -33.40
N VAL A 180 1.76 18.15 -32.19
CA VAL A 180 1.74 16.71 -31.90
C VAL A 180 0.31 16.17 -31.91
N ILE A 181 -0.63 16.92 -31.36
CA ILE A 181 -2.04 16.55 -31.31
C ILE A 181 -2.63 16.50 -32.73
N GLU A 182 -2.33 17.52 -33.56
CA GLU A 182 -2.77 17.55 -34.96
C GLU A 182 -2.17 16.41 -35.78
N ASN A 183 -0.88 16.11 -35.60
CA ASN A 183 -0.21 14.99 -36.28
C ASN A 183 -0.77 13.63 -35.85
N ARG A 184 -1.12 13.46 -34.56
CA ARG A 184 -1.78 12.25 -34.06
C ARG A 184 -3.15 12.07 -34.74
N ARG A 185 -3.91 13.15 -34.87
CA ARG A 185 -5.21 13.14 -35.55
C ARG A 185 -5.08 12.75 -37.03
N LYS A 186 -4.13 13.35 -37.76
CA LYS A 186 -3.85 13.01 -39.17
C LYS A 186 -3.55 11.52 -39.34
N LYS A 187 -2.68 10.96 -38.50
CA LYS A 187 -2.35 9.52 -38.53
C LYS A 187 -3.55 8.62 -38.24
N ARG A 188 -4.45 9.01 -37.32
CA ARG A 188 -5.69 8.25 -37.07
C ARG A 188 -6.62 8.26 -38.29
N LYS A 189 -6.82 9.43 -38.92
CA LYS A 189 -7.61 9.57 -40.15
C LYS A 189 -7.01 8.76 -41.31
N GLU A 190 -5.69 8.69 -41.44
CA GLU A 190 -5.02 7.85 -42.43
C GLU A 190 -5.23 6.35 -42.16
N ALA A 191 -5.12 5.91 -40.90
CA ALA A 191 -5.32 4.51 -40.52
C ALA A 191 -6.78 4.04 -40.67
N GLN A 192 -7.77 4.92 -40.44
CA GLN A 192 -9.18 4.63 -40.69
C GLN A 192 -9.46 4.46 -42.19
N LYS A 193 -8.84 5.29 -43.06
CA LYS A 193 -8.97 5.19 -44.52
C LYS A 193 -8.37 3.93 -45.12
N GLU A 194 -7.37 3.32 -44.48
CA GLU A 194 -6.78 2.05 -44.92
C GLU A 194 -7.55 0.82 -44.41
N GLY A 195 -8.46 0.98 -43.43
CA GLY A 195 -9.07 -0.11 -42.68
C GLY A 195 -10.56 -0.40 -42.93
N LYS A 196 -11.33 0.50 -43.55
CA LYS A 196 -12.77 0.31 -43.80
C LYS A 196 -13.15 0.68 -45.23
N GLY A 197 -13.91 -0.19 -45.88
CA GLY A 197 -14.71 0.15 -47.06
C GLY A 197 -16.01 0.80 -46.59
N GLU A 198 -16.36 1.88 -47.27
CA GLU A 198 -17.53 2.75 -47.09
C GLU A 198 -18.76 2.06 -46.45
N GLU A 199 -19.09 2.41 -45.20
CA GLU A 199 -20.39 2.13 -44.58
C GLU A 199 -21.01 3.43 -44.01
N GLU A 200 -22.32 3.59 -44.18
CA GLU A 200 -23.13 4.81 -43.98
C GLU A 200 -23.24 5.35 -42.53
N GLY A 201 -22.32 4.98 -41.63
CA GLY A 201 -22.20 5.50 -40.25
C GLY A 201 -21.04 6.49 -40.03
N GLU A 202 -20.25 6.78 -41.08
CA GLU A 202 -19.03 7.60 -40.99
C GLU A 202 -19.30 9.09 -40.71
N GLU A 203 -20.43 9.66 -41.16
CA GLU A 203 -20.67 11.12 -41.05
C GLU A 203 -20.96 11.58 -39.61
N GLU A 204 -21.66 10.76 -38.80
CA GLU A 204 -21.93 11.07 -37.39
C GLU A 204 -20.66 10.88 -36.53
N GLU A 205 -19.89 9.81 -36.76
CA GLU A 205 -18.61 9.58 -36.08
C GLU A 205 -17.58 10.69 -36.42
N GLU A 206 -17.53 11.17 -37.67
CA GLU A 206 -16.63 12.27 -38.06
C GLU A 206 -16.99 13.60 -37.38
N GLN A 207 -18.28 13.90 -37.21
CA GLN A 207 -18.74 15.11 -36.51
C GLN A 207 -18.38 15.07 -35.02
N GLU A 208 -18.63 13.94 -34.34
CA GLU A 208 -18.25 13.76 -32.93
C GLU A 208 -16.72 13.89 -32.73
N GLU A 209 -15.92 13.33 -33.65
CA GLU A 209 -14.46 13.47 -33.60
C GLU A 209 -13.98 14.93 -33.82
N GLU A 210 -14.65 15.69 -34.70
CA GLU A 210 -14.33 17.10 -34.95
C GLU A 210 -14.68 17.96 -33.72
N GLU A 211 -15.84 17.75 -33.11
CA GLU A 211 -16.25 18.41 -31.86
C GLU A 211 -15.29 18.08 -30.71
N ALA A 212 -14.91 16.82 -30.54
CA ALA A 212 -13.96 16.38 -29.53
C ALA A 212 -12.58 17.04 -29.72
N PHE A 213 -12.12 17.17 -30.97
CA PHE A 213 -10.85 17.84 -31.28
C PHE A 213 -10.92 19.35 -31.00
N ILE A 214 -12.02 20.02 -31.33
CA ILE A 214 -12.21 21.44 -31.02
C ILE A 214 -12.19 21.65 -29.50
N ALA A 215 -12.86 20.78 -28.74
CA ALA A 215 -12.84 20.82 -27.28
C ALA A 215 -11.43 20.59 -26.72
N GLU A 216 -10.68 19.61 -27.26
CA GLU A 216 -9.28 19.35 -26.86
C GLU A 216 -8.38 20.57 -27.14
N MET A 217 -8.52 21.21 -28.31
CA MET A 217 -7.76 22.41 -28.66
C MET A 217 -8.11 23.62 -27.79
N GLN A 218 -9.37 23.79 -27.43
CA GLN A 218 -9.78 24.83 -26.47
C GLN A 218 -9.13 24.59 -25.11
N MET A 219 -9.18 23.36 -24.60
CA MET A 219 -8.50 23.01 -23.34
C MET A 219 -6.99 23.24 -23.40
N VAL A 220 -6.34 22.87 -24.51
CA VAL A 220 -4.91 23.11 -24.69
C VAL A 220 -4.58 24.60 -24.68
N ALA A 221 -5.39 25.44 -25.33
CA ALA A 221 -5.21 26.89 -25.32
C ALA A 221 -5.30 27.50 -23.90
N GLU A 222 -6.17 26.95 -23.05
CA GLU A 222 -6.26 27.32 -21.63
C GLU A 222 -5.03 26.84 -20.85
N ILE A 223 -4.63 25.57 -21.04
CA ILE A 223 -3.49 24.96 -20.36
C ILE A 223 -2.18 25.69 -20.69
N LEU A 224 -1.98 26.08 -21.95
CA LEU A 224 -0.76 26.74 -22.45
C LEU A 224 -0.41 28.03 -21.69
N GLN A 225 -1.41 28.72 -21.13
CA GLN A 225 -1.19 29.95 -20.36
C GLN A 225 -0.59 29.70 -18.98
N HIS A 226 -0.74 28.48 -18.47
CA HIS A 226 -0.38 28.13 -17.08
C HIS A 226 0.77 27.13 -16.98
N VAL A 227 1.21 26.55 -18.09
CA VAL A 227 2.28 25.57 -18.13
C VAL A 227 3.66 26.22 -18.23
N VAL A 228 4.59 25.69 -17.45
CA VAL A 228 5.99 26.12 -17.41
C VAL A 228 6.91 24.91 -17.62
N GLN A 229 8.10 25.17 -18.16
CA GLN A 229 9.16 24.17 -18.20
C GLN A 229 10.05 24.35 -16.97
N ARG A 230 10.31 23.26 -16.24
CA ARG A 230 11.20 23.31 -15.08
C ARG A 230 12.65 23.33 -15.53
N PRO A 231 13.57 23.91 -14.74
CA PRO A 231 15.00 23.82 -15.03
C PRO A 231 15.51 22.38 -15.16
N GLU A 232 14.95 21.46 -14.38
CA GLU A 232 15.27 20.02 -14.42
C GLU A 232 14.86 19.34 -15.73
N ASP A 233 13.89 19.92 -16.46
CA ASP A 233 13.39 19.38 -17.73
C ASP A 233 14.19 19.90 -18.94
N TYR A 234 15.27 20.66 -18.73
CA TYR A 234 16.18 21.03 -19.82
C TYR A 234 17.02 19.84 -20.25
N LEU A 235 17.23 19.69 -21.56
CA LEU A 235 17.86 18.53 -22.17
C LEU A 235 19.26 18.26 -21.58
N GLU A 236 20.08 19.29 -21.41
CA GLU A 236 21.42 19.21 -20.79
C GLU A 236 21.36 18.68 -19.35
N ASN A 237 20.39 19.13 -18.56
CA ASN A 237 20.22 18.69 -17.17
C ASN A 237 19.74 17.24 -17.10
N ILE A 238 18.84 16.83 -18.00
CA ILE A 238 18.36 15.45 -18.08
C ILE A 238 19.52 14.51 -18.45
N GLU A 239 20.32 14.86 -19.45
CA GLU A 239 21.49 14.07 -19.87
C GLU A 239 22.49 13.92 -18.72
N ASN A 240 22.76 15.00 -17.98
CA ASN A 240 23.62 14.96 -16.80
C ASN A 240 23.06 14.03 -15.71
N VAL A 241 21.76 14.11 -15.41
CA VAL A 241 21.11 13.23 -14.42
C VAL A 241 21.15 11.76 -14.85
N VAL A 242 20.88 11.47 -16.13
CA VAL A 242 20.96 10.11 -16.68
C VAL A 242 22.39 9.58 -16.61
N LYS A 243 23.39 10.42 -16.90
CA LYS A 243 24.80 10.06 -16.79
C LYS A 243 25.19 9.72 -15.35
N LEU A 244 24.85 10.58 -14.39
CA LEU A 244 25.10 10.34 -12.96
C LEU A 244 24.44 9.03 -12.49
N TYR A 245 23.21 8.77 -12.91
CA TYR A 245 22.52 7.52 -12.56
C TYR A 245 23.28 6.28 -13.06
N LYS A 246 23.81 6.32 -14.29
CA LYS A 246 24.59 5.22 -14.84
C LYS A 246 25.90 5.00 -14.10
N GLU A 247 26.60 6.09 -13.76
CA GLU A 247 27.91 6.03 -13.11
C GLU A 247 27.81 5.59 -11.64
N LEU A 248 26.80 6.05 -10.92
CA LEU A 248 26.70 5.85 -9.47
C LEU A 248 25.80 4.66 -9.08
N ILE A 249 24.71 4.42 -9.82
CA ILE A 249 23.63 3.54 -9.37
C ILE A 249 23.48 2.28 -10.22
N LEU A 250 23.55 2.40 -11.55
CA LEU A 250 23.15 1.34 -12.46
C LEU A 250 23.89 0.02 -12.21
N HIS A 251 25.21 0.06 -12.05
CA HIS A 251 26.02 -1.14 -11.80
C HIS A 251 25.60 -1.87 -10.51
N SER A 252 25.46 -1.12 -9.42
CA SER A 252 25.03 -1.68 -8.13
C SER A 252 23.62 -2.28 -8.21
N LEU A 253 22.72 -1.68 -8.98
CA LEU A 253 21.39 -2.25 -9.22
C LEU A 253 21.42 -3.52 -10.07
N GLU A 254 22.28 -3.57 -11.09
CA GLU A 254 22.47 -4.77 -11.91
C GLU A 254 22.93 -5.96 -11.08
N GLU A 255 23.82 -5.74 -10.11
CA GLU A 255 24.22 -6.78 -9.14
C GLU A 255 23.03 -7.25 -8.29
N VAL A 256 22.24 -6.33 -7.73
CA VAL A 256 21.03 -6.68 -6.94
C VAL A 256 20.04 -7.48 -7.78
N MET A 257 19.81 -7.06 -9.02
CA MET A 257 18.88 -7.74 -9.93
C MET A 257 19.40 -9.14 -10.34
N ALA A 258 20.71 -9.29 -10.52
CA ALA A 258 21.32 -10.58 -10.86
C ALA A 258 21.28 -11.58 -9.70
N GLU A 259 21.40 -11.11 -8.46
CA GLU A 259 21.27 -11.95 -7.25
C GLU A 259 19.82 -12.32 -6.94
N HIS A 260 18.84 -11.53 -7.40
CA HIS A 260 17.44 -11.75 -7.12
C HIS A 260 16.85 -12.93 -7.92
N ASN A 261 15.80 -13.56 -7.38
CA ASN A 261 15.10 -14.62 -8.10
C ASN A 261 14.43 -14.06 -9.37
N SER A 262 14.76 -14.64 -10.52
CA SER A 262 14.28 -14.24 -11.83
C SER A 262 12.76 -14.33 -12.00
N GLN A 263 12.09 -15.22 -11.25
CA GLN A 263 10.62 -15.33 -11.29
C GLN A 263 9.93 -14.08 -10.74
N TYR A 264 10.60 -13.37 -9.83
CA TYR A 264 10.08 -12.18 -9.18
C TYR A 264 10.77 -10.89 -9.65
N LEU A 265 11.56 -10.97 -10.73
CA LEU A 265 12.13 -9.84 -11.44
C LEU A 265 11.26 -9.56 -12.68
N ILE A 266 10.63 -8.38 -12.73
CA ILE A 266 9.77 -7.96 -13.84
C ILE A 266 10.47 -6.84 -14.60
N GLU A 267 10.87 -7.13 -15.84
CA GLU A 267 11.42 -6.13 -16.74
C GLU A 267 10.33 -5.53 -17.61
N LEU A 268 10.31 -4.20 -17.67
CA LEU A 268 9.31 -3.41 -18.39
C LEU A 268 9.96 -2.49 -19.41
N ASP A 269 9.30 -2.31 -20.54
CA ASP A 269 9.69 -1.32 -21.54
C ASP A 269 9.05 0.04 -21.24
N GLY A 270 9.87 0.98 -20.78
CA GLY A 270 9.47 2.33 -20.42
C GLY A 270 8.93 3.17 -21.58
N ASN A 271 9.01 2.72 -22.83
CA ASN A 271 8.39 3.41 -23.98
C ASN A 271 6.89 3.18 -24.09
N LYS A 272 6.36 2.18 -23.38
CA LYS A 272 4.93 1.87 -23.36
C LYS A 272 4.15 2.85 -22.47
N PRO A 273 2.84 3.05 -22.75
CA PRO A 273 2.00 3.86 -21.88
C PRO A 273 1.89 3.22 -20.47
N PRO A 274 1.68 4.03 -19.42
CA PRO A 274 1.67 3.56 -18.04
C PRO A 274 0.57 2.52 -17.78
N GLU A 275 -0.56 2.61 -18.47
CA GLU A 275 -1.65 1.63 -18.38
C GLU A 275 -1.20 0.24 -18.84
N GLU A 276 -0.46 0.15 -19.95
CA GLU A 276 0.06 -1.11 -20.47
C GLU A 276 1.15 -1.69 -19.55
N LEU A 277 2.02 -0.83 -19.02
CA LEU A 277 3.01 -1.22 -18.02
C LEU A 277 2.35 -1.83 -16.78
N PHE A 278 1.33 -1.16 -16.26
CA PHE A 278 0.55 -1.64 -15.14
C PHE A 278 -0.14 -2.98 -15.43
N MET A 279 -0.78 -3.11 -16.59
CA MET A 279 -1.43 -4.36 -16.98
C MET A 279 -0.43 -5.51 -17.09
N THR A 280 0.77 -5.25 -17.64
CA THR A 280 1.85 -6.24 -17.73
C THR A 280 2.30 -6.72 -16.35
N VAL A 281 2.48 -5.79 -15.40
CA VAL A 281 2.80 -6.12 -14.01
C VAL A 281 1.67 -6.94 -13.40
N MET A 282 0.42 -6.48 -13.51
CA MET A 282 -0.73 -7.18 -12.91
C MET A 282 -0.90 -8.59 -13.47
N ASP A 283 -0.67 -8.79 -14.78
CA ASP A 283 -0.71 -10.12 -15.39
C ASP A 283 0.37 -11.03 -14.79
N ARG A 284 1.61 -10.57 -14.70
CA ARG A 284 2.70 -11.31 -14.04
C ARG A 284 2.38 -11.67 -12.59
N LEU A 285 1.87 -10.71 -11.83
CA LEU A 285 1.56 -10.92 -10.42
C LEU A 285 0.41 -11.93 -10.19
N LYS A 286 -0.47 -12.15 -11.17
CA LYS A 286 -1.54 -13.18 -11.06
C LYS A 286 -0.98 -14.60 -11.05
N TYR A 287 0.13 -14.84 -11.75
CA TYR A 287 0.75 -16.17 -11.84
C TYR A 287 1.70 -16.46 -10.68
N LEU A 288 2.15 -15.42 -9.98
CA LEU A 288 2.90 -15.54 -8.74
C LEU A 288 1.87 -15.72 -7.62
N ASN A 289 1.83 -16.89 -6.99
CA ASN A 289 0.86 -17.26 -5.94
C ASN A 289 1.04 -16.43 -4.64
N LEU A 290 0.86 -15.12 -4.77
CA LEU A 290 1.17 -14.09 -3.79
C LEU A 290 -0.10 -13.73 -3.02
N LYS A 291 0.02 -13.69 -1.69
CA LYS A 291 -1.10 -13.32 -0.82
C LYS A 291 -1.18 -11.81 -0.69
N ARG A 292 -2.32 -11.23 -1.08
CA ARG A 292 -2.60 -9.81 -0.86
C ARG A 292 -2.82 -9.54 0.63
N ALA A 293 -2.48 -8.34 1.06
CA ALA A 293 -2.81 -7.88 2.40
C ALA A 293 -4.32 -7.84 2.60
N ALA A 294 -4.79 -8.30 3.76
CA ALA A 294 -6.21 -8.28 4.11
C ALA A 294 -6.59 -6.87 4.55
N VAL A 295 -7.62 -6.31 3.91
CA VAL A 295 -8.16 -4.99 4.23
C VAL A 295 -9.40 -5.13 5.10
N LEU A 296 -9.56 -4.23 6.06
CA LEU A 296 -10.74 -4.19 6.91
C LEU A 296 -11.94 -3.65 6.14
N THR A 297 -13.11 -4.25 6.36
CA THR A 297 -14.37 -3.73 5.81
C THR A 297 -15.22 -3.20 6.96
N LYS A 298 -15.47 -1.88 6.99
CA LYS A 298 -16.37 -1.27 7.97
C LYS A 298 -17.79 -1.78 7.76
N LEU A 299 -18.43 -2.29 8.82
CA LEU A 299 -19.73 -2.97 8.73
C LEU A 299 -20.94 -2.05 8.90
N GLN A 300 -20.73 -0.72 8.92
CA GLN A 300 -21.80 0.28 9.01
C GLN A 300 -22.02 1.04 7.68
N SER A 301 -23.24 1.50 7.47
CA SER A 301 -23.68 2.54 6.52
C SER A 301 -24.13 3.78 7.28
N ALA A 302 -23.87 4.98 6.75
CA ALA A 302 -24.21 6.26 7.39
C ALA A 302 -25.72 6.53 7.58
N GLU A 303 -26.58 5.57 7.25
CA GLU A 303 -28.03 5.73 7.13
C GLU A 303 -28.82 4.99 8.21
N GLU A 304 -28.19 4.13 9.02
CA GLU A 304 -28.88 3.33 10.04
C GLU A 304 -28.18 3.47 11.40
N GLU A 305 -28.81 4.22 12.31
CA GLU A 305 -28.40 4.30 13.72
C GLU A 305 -28.71 2.97 14.41
N ILE A 306 -27.67 2.15 14.58
CA ILE A 306 -27.77 0.93 15.38
C ILE A 306 -27.80 1.36 16.85
N ASN A 307 -28.90 1.04 17.55
CA ASN A 307 -29.07 1.43 18.94
C ASN A 307 -28.02 0.73 19.84
N ASP A 308 -27.25 1.48 20.61
CA ASP A 308 -26.19 0.97 21.50
C ASP A 308 -26.69 -0.05 22.54
N ILE A 309 -27.99 -0.01 22.84
CA ILE A 309 -28.67 -0.84 23.85
C ILE A 309 -29.02 -2.24 23.31
N MET A 310 -28.79 -2.52 22.02
CA MET A 310 -29.08 -3.84 21.45
C MET A 310 -28.33 -4.97 22.16
N ASP A 311 -29.02 -6.10 22.31
CA ASP A 311 -28.42 -7.33 22.82
C ASP A 311 -27.31 -7.81 21.85
N ASN A 312 -26.29 -8.47 22.40
CA ASN A 312 -25.13 -8.94 21.63
C ASN A 312 -25.56 -9.83 20.46
N ASP A 313 -26.55 -10.69 20.67
CA ASP A 313 -27.03 -11.59 19.64
C ASP A 313 -27.72 -10.88 18.48
N GLU A 314 -28.48 -9.82 18.79
CA GLU A 314 -29.16 -8.99 17.82
C GLU A 314 -28.15 -8.16 17.01
N LEU A 315 -27.19 -7.53 17.69
CA LEU A 315 -26.11 -6.77 17.07
C LEU A 315 -25.31 -7.62 16.07
N PHE A 316 -24.90 -8.84 16.44
CA PHE A 316 -24.15 -9.68 15.50
C PHE A 316 -25.00 -10.21 14.34
N ARG A 317 -26.32 -10.34 14.51
CA ARG A 317 -27.22 -10.72 13.40
C ARG A 317 -27.35 -9.60 12.39
N THR A 318 -27.45 -8.35 12.85
CA THR A 318 -27.47 -7.18 11.96
C THR A 318 -26.12 -7.02 11.26
N LEU A 319 -25.02 -6.97 12.00
CA LEU A 319 -23.66 -6.87 11.47
C LEU A 319 -23.32 -7.95 10.44
N ALA A 320 -23.75 -9.20 10.66
CA ALA A 320 -23.49 -10.31 9.75
C ALA A 320 -24.18 -10.17 8.38
N SER A 321 -25.16 -9.28 8.25
CA SER A 321 -25.92 -9.04 7.01
C SER A 321 -25.42 -7.85 6.19
N TYR A 322 -24.58 -6.98 6.76
CA TYR A 322 -24.04 -5.81 6.05
C TYR A 322 -22.89 -6.18 5.11
N LYS A 323 -22.82 -5.49 3.96
CA LYS A 323 -21.70 -5.53 3.00
C LYS A 323 -21.19 -6.94 2.71
N LEU A 324 -22.09 -7.85 2.36
CA LEU A 324 -21.75 -9.25 2.05
C LEU A 324 -20.81 -9.31 0.85
N ILE A 325 -19.73 -10.08 0.98
CA ILE A 325 -18.76 -10.32 -0.12
C ILE A 325 -19.42 -11.12 -1.26
N ALA A 326 -20.30 -12.07 -0.91
CA ALA A 326 -20.98 -12.93 -1.86
C ALA A 326 -22.40 -13.29 -1.36
N PRO A 327 -23.31 -13.67 -2.27
CA PRO A 327 -24.62 -14.17 -1.88
C PRO A 327 -24.47 -15.34 -0.89
N ARG A 328 -25.10 -15.24 0.28
CA ARG A 328 -25.05 -16.21 1.40
C ARG A 328 -23.76 -16.22 2.23
N TYR A 329 -22.74 -15.42 1.90
CA TYR A 329 -21.57 -15.27 2.76
C TYR A 329 -21.92 -14.34 3.92
N ARG A 330 -22.01 -14.87 5.14
CA ARG A 330 -22.26 -14.09 6.35
C ARG A 330 -20.99 -13.98 7.18
N TRP A 331 -20.75 -12.82 7.75
CA TRP A 331 -19.64 -12.62 8.67
C TRP A 331 -19.80 -13.50 9.91
N GLN A 332 -18.70 -14.10 10.34
CA GLN A 332 -18.66 -14.92 11.54
C GLN A 332 -18.35 -14.07 12.78
N ARG A 333 -18.75 -14.55 13.96
CA ARG A 333 -18.40 -13.89 15.22
C ARG A 333 -16.94 -14.22 15.57
N SER A 334 -16.14 -13.20 15.87
CA SER A 334 -14.78 -13.43 16.35
C SER A 334 -14.76 -13.95 17.79
N ARG A 335 -13.62 -14.48 18.22
CA ARG A 335 -13.40 -14.96 19.60
C ARG A 335 -13.50 -13.86 20.66
N TRP A 336 -13.36 -12.59 20.24
CA TRP A 336 -13.47 -11.43 21.12
C TRP A 336 -14.93 -11.04 21.41
N GLY A 337 -15.89 -11.52 20.61
CA GLY A 337 -17.28 -11.12 20.72
C GLY A 337 -17.41 -9.60 20.66
N ARG A 338 -18.12 -8.99 21.62
CA ARG A 338 -18.26 -7.52 21.71
C ARG A 338 -17.05 -6.86 22.39
N THR A 339 -16.08 -7.59 22.93
CA THR A 339 -14.94 -6.98 23.62
C THR A 339 -13.95 -6.39 22.60
N CYS A 340 -13.46 -5.17 22.85
CA CYS A 340 -12.46 -4.56 21.99
C CYS A 340 -11.09 -5.24 22.14
N PRO A 341 -10.52 -5.87 21.08
CA PRO A 341 -9.21 -6.53 21.14
C PRO A 341 -8.05 -5.56 21.46
N VAL A 342 -8.16 -4.30 21.00
CA VAL A 342 -7.11 -3.29 21.16
C VAL A 342 -6.98 -2.86 22.61
N THR A 343 -8.08 -2.46 23.25
CA THR A 343 -8.04 -2.04 24.66
C THR A 343 -7.72 -3.21 25.57
N LEU A 344 -8.14 -4.44 25.19
CA LEU A 344 -7.81 -5.65 25.94
C LEU A 344 -6.30 -5.90 25.97
N LYS A 345 -5.58 -5.58 24.88
CA LYS A 345 -4.11 -5.64 24.83
C LYS A 345 -3.45 -4.62 25.77
N GLU A 346 -4.10 -3.48 25.98
CA GLU A 346 -3.68 -2.45 26.94
C GLU A 346 -4.11 -2.81 28.39
N GLY A 347 -4.82 -3.93 28.60
CA GLY A 347 -5.28 -4.42 29.90
C GLY A 347 -6.69 -3.95 30.30
N ASN A 348 -7.38 -3.23 29.42
CA ASN A 348 -8.71 -2.66 29.69
C ASN A 348 -9.81 -3.42 28.94
N ILE A 349 -10.87 -3.82 29.67
CA ILE A 349 -12.02 -4.50 29.09
C ILE A 349 -13.12 -3.46 28.81
N TYR A 350 -13.17 -2.97 27.57
CA TYR A 350 -14.25 -2.11 27.10
C TYR A 350 -15.10 -2.85 26.06
N PRO A 351 -16.45 -2.77 26.15
CA PRO A 351 -17.30 -3.22 25.06
C PRO A 351 -17.07 -2.33 23.84
N GLY A 352 -17.03 -2.96 22.68
CA GLY A 352 -17.02 -2.28 21.40
C GLY A 352 -18.38 -1.66 21.11
N LEU A 353 -18.33 -0.54 20.40
CA LEU A 353 -19.50 0.18 19.91
C LEU A 353 -19.86 -0.32 18.51
N PRO A 354 -21.16 -0.40 18.17
CA PRO A 354 -21.63 -0.76 16.84
C PRO A 354 -20.96 0.07 15.74
N ASP A 355 -20.80 1.37 15.96
CA ASP A 355 -20.25 2.32 14.99
C ASP A 355 -18.83 2.00 14.53
N PHE A 356 -18.03 1.39 15.41
CA PHE A 356 -16.65 1.02 15.12
C PHE A 356 -16.49 -0.46 14.79
N SER A 357 -17.58 -1.13 14.37
CA SER A 357 -17.56 -2.54 13.98
C SER A 357 -16.97 -2.75 12.58
N VAL A 358 -16.04 -3.68 12.50
CA VAL A 358 -15.32 -4.03 11.27
C VAL A 358 -15.31 -5.52 11.05
N SER A 359 -15.23 -5.93 9.80
CA SER A 359 -14.89 -7.30 9.43
C SER A 359 -13.44 -7.40 8.96
N PHE A 360 -12.79 -8.48 9.36
CA PHE A 360 -11.44 -8.82 8.98
C PHE A 360 -11.31 -10.35 8.92
N LEU A 361 -10.76 -10.88 7.82
CA LEU A 361 -10.63 -12.33 7.56
C LEU A 361 -11.94 -13.12 7.82
N GLY A 362 -13.08 -12.56 7.43
CA GLY A 362 -14.39 -13.20 7.58
C GLY A 362 -15.03 -13.09 8.97
N LYS A 363 -14.34 -12.48 9.94
CA LYS A 363 -14.79 -12.34 11.33
C LYS A 363 -15.11 -10.91 11.70
N MET A 364 -16.11 -10.71 12.56
CA MET A 364 -16.55 -9.41 13.07
C MET A 364 -15.79 -9.02 14.34
N TYR A 365 -15.33 -7.78 14.39
CA TYR A 365 -14.65 -7.18 15.53
C TYR A 365 -15.33 -5.87 15.89
N CYS A 366 -15.72 -5.71 17.14
CA CYS A 366 -16.30 -4.48 17.67
C CYS A 366 -15.21 -3.70 18.42
N LEU A 367 -14.99 -2.44 18.04
CA LEU A 367 -13.95 -1.59 18.64
C LEU A 367 -14.59 -0.53 19.52
N SER A 368 -13.88 -0.11 20.57
CA SER A 368 -14.44 0.77 21.61
C SER A 368 -14.37 2.26 21.26
N SER A 369 -13.51 2.65 20.33
CA SER A 369 -13.28 4.04 19.96
C SER A 369 -12.71 4.17 18.55
N GLU A 370 -12.74 5.38 17.99
CA GLU A 370 -12.09 5.70 16.72
C GLU A 370 -10.56 5.46 16.78
N GLU A 371 -9.93 5.73 17.92
CA GLU A 371 -8.50 5.45 18.13
C GLU A 371 -8.18 3.96 18.07
N ALA A 372 -9.03 3.12 18.70
CA ALA A 372 -8.89 1.67 18.62
C ALA A 372 -9.10 1.17 17.18
N LEU A 373 -10.06 1.76 16.46
CA LEU A 373 -10.25 1.52 15.03
C LEU A 373 -9.02 1.87 14.19
N LYS A 374 -8.41 3.03 14.41
CA LYS A 374 -7.18 3.42 13.73
C LYS A 374 -6.05 2.44 14.00
N LYS A 375 -5.78 2.11 15.27
CA LYS A 375 -4.75 1.14 15.67
C LYS A 375 -4.96 -0.24 15.04
N PHE A 376 -6.18 -0.77 15.10
CA PHE A 376 -6.52 -2.07 14.52
C PHE A 376 -6.45 -2.06 12.99
N SER A 377 -6.84 -0.95 12.35
CA SER A 377 -6.78 -0.78 10.90
C SER A 377 -5.35 -0.68 10.37
N LEU A 378 -4.42 -0.11 11.15
CA LEU A 378 -3.01 -0.03 10.78
C LEU A 378 -2.36 -1.42 10.80
N ASN A 379 -2.57 -2.18 11.88
CA ASN A 379 -2.06 -3.54 11.98
C ASN A 379 -2.89 -4.40 12.95
N PRO A 380 -3.71 -5.34 12.43
CA PRO A 380 -4.51 -6.22 13.28
C PRO A 380 -3.68 -7.34 13.91
N ARG A 381 -2.52 -7.71 13.33
CA ARG A 381 -1.73 -8.89 13.72
C ARG A 381 -1.34 -8.94 15.22
N PRO A 382 -0.88 -7.85 15.87
CA PRO A 382 -0.47 -7.89 17.29
C PRO A 382 -1.59 -8.23 18.28
N TYR A 383 -2.85 -8.05 17.84
CA TYR A 383 -4.04 -8.32 18.64
C TYR A 383 -4.60 -9.72 18.39
N LEU A 384 -4.33 -10.28 17.20
CA LEU A 384 -4.85 -11.59 16.78
C LEU A 384 -3.83 -12.72 16.94
N LEU A 385 -2.52 -12.40 17.00
CA LEU A 385 -1.46 -13.38 17.21
C LEU A 385 -1.08 -13.55 18.69
N PRO A 386 -0.60 -14.75 19.09
CA PRO A 386 -0.06 -15.01 20.43
C PRO A 386 1.12 -14.10 20.81
N PRO A 387 1.26 -13.69 22.09
CA PRO A 387 0.28 -13.86 23.16
C PRO A 387 -0.93 -12.94 22.94
N MET A 388 -2.09 -13.58 22.75
CA MET A 388 -3.34 -12.88 22.49
C MET A 388 -3.73 -12.12 23.77
N PRO A 389 -4.34 -10.94 23.64
CA PRO A 389 -4.88 -10.24 24.79
C PRO A 389 -5.97 -11.12 25.43
N ALA A 390 -5.72 -11.56 26.66
CA ALA A 390 -6.65 -12.35 27.44
C ALA A 390 -7.21 -11.47 28.56
N PRO A 391 -8.50 -11.58 28.90
CA PRO A 391 -9.04 -10.87 30.04
C PRO A 391 -8.28 -11.29 31.31
N PRO A 392 -7.91 -10.34 32.18
CA PRO A 392 -7.30 -10.68 33.46
C PRO A 392 -8.23 -11.62 34.23
N PHE A 393 -7.72 -12.78 34.64
CA PHE A 393 -8.47 -13.71 35.46
C PHE A 393 -8.42 -13.26 36.92
N LYS A 394 -9.57 -13.24 37.58
CA LYS A 394 -9.68 -12.90 39.01
C LYS A 394 -9.63 -14.19 39.81
N VAL A 395 -8.64 -14.33 40.68
CA VAL A 395 -8.53 -15.47 41.60
C VAL A 395 -9.00 -15.03 42.98
N PHE A 396 -9.94 -15.78 43.54
CA PHE A 396 -10.38 -15.61 44.92
C PHE A 396 -9.90 -16.79 45.76
N ILE A 397 -9.10 -16.53 46.79
CA ILE A 397 -8.54 -17.56 47.67
C ILE A 397 -9.25 -17.49 49.01
N PHE A 398 -10.01 -18.53 49.35
CA PHE A 398 -10.72 -18.64 50.62
C PHE A 398 -10.13 -19.77 51.50
N GLY A 399 -10.25 -19.62 52.82
CA GLY A 399 -9.80 -20.65 53.77
C GLY A 399 -9.84 -20.19 55.22
N PRO A 400 -9.73 -21.10 56.20
CA PRO A 400 -9.71 -20.78 57.63
C PRO A 400 -8.47 -19.97 58.03
N GLN A 401 -8.44 -19.42 59.24
CA GLN A 401 -7.27 -18.71 59.76
C GLN A 401 -6.06 -19.65 59.81
N SER A 402 -4.87 -19.15 59.45
CA SER A 402 -3.61 -19.91 59.37
C SER A 402 -3.50 -20.97 58.26
N SER A 403 -4.41 -21.00 57.28
CA SER A 403 -4.34 -21.90 56.10
C SER A 403 -3.27 -21.54 55.05
N GLY A 404 -2.49 -20.48 55.27
CA GLY A 404 -1.50 -20.02 54.29
C GLY A 404 -2.09 -19.26 53.09
N LYS A 405 -3.40 -18.95 53.09
CA LYS A 405 -4.09 -18.21 52.01
C LYS A 405 -3.40 -16.89 51.62
N THR A 406 -2.90 -16.13 52.59
CA THR A 406 -2.19 -14.88 52.34
C THR A 406 -0.86 -15.12 51.62
N THR A 407 -0.11 -16.14 52.04
CA THR A 407 1.15 -16.54 51.40
C THR A 407 0.93 -17.01 49.97
N LEU A 408 -0.10 -17.83 49.73
CA LEU A 408 -0.47 -18.28 48.39
C LEU A 408 -0.87 -17.11 47.48
N SER A 409 -1.65 -16.16 48.01
CA SER A 409 -2.06 -14.96 47.28
C SER A 409 -0.86 -14.11 46.85
N ASN A 410 0.11 -13.92 47.75
CA ASN A 410 1.30 -13.14 47.46
C ASN A 410 2.19 -13.84 46.41
N LEU A 411 2.37 -15.15 46.53
CA LEU A 411 3.14 -15.93 45.54
C LEU A 411 2.49 -15.92 44.15
N LEU A 412 1.15 -16.01 44.09
CA LEU A 412 0.42 -15.91 42.83
C LEU A 412 0.49 -14.49 42.25
N ALA A 413 0.39 -13.46 43.09
CA ALA A 413 0.53 -12.07 42.66
C ALA A 413 1.94 -11.79 42.09
N GLU A 414 3.00 -12.27 42.76
CA GLU A 414 4.38 -12.15 42.27
C GLU A 414 4.59 -12.87 40.94
N ASN A 415 4.11 -14.12 40.82
CA ASN A 415 4.35 -14.94 39.63
C ASN A 415 3.60 -14.42 38.38
N TYR A 416 2.37 -13.91 38.57
CA TYR A 416 1.53 -13.44 37.47
C TYR A 416 1.49 -11.91 37.32
N LYS A 417 2.30 -11.17 38.09
CA LYS A 417 2.25 -9.70 38.18
C LYS A 417 0.84 -9.18 38.49
N GLY A 418 0.10 -9.95 39.30
CA GLY A 418 -1.24 -9.60 39.77
C GLY A 418 -1.18 -8.47 40.79
N LYS A 419 -2.22 -7.62 40.82
CA LYS A 419 -2.39 -6.56 41.82
C LYS A 419 -3.23 -7.02 42.99
#